data_AF-A0A917QXV9-F1
#
_entry.id   AF-A0A917QXV9-F1
#
_cell.length_a   1.000
_cell.length_b   1.000
_cell.length_c   1.000
_cell.angle_alpha   90.00
_cell.angle_beta   90.00
_cell.angle_gamma   90.00
#
_symmetry.space_group_name_H-M   'P 1'
#
loop_
_entity.id
_entity.type
_entity.pdbx_description
1 polymer ?
#
loop_
_entity_poly.entity_id
_entity_poly.type
_entity_poly.pdbx_seq_one_letter_code
_entity_poly.pdbx_strand_id
1 'polypeptide(L)'
;METPAIVSREEWLKARTELLDKEKELTRARDALSAERRALPMVEITKPYVFHGPGGEAGLADLFEGRRQLIVYHFMWVRESDEGCTSCSFLVDHVGDLRHLNDSETTLALVSRAPLPSIERFRRRMGWQVPWYSSDGGDFNYDFHASNDEAVAPVEYNYMDKATLEAKGLHFFAQNGQDGHGLSVFLRDGDRVFHTYSTYGRGPEVLLGTYNYLDFTPLGRQRHVSQFPHHDRYGDTGAGACCH
;
A
#
# COMPACT_ATOMS: atom_id res chain seq x y z
N MET A 1 11.93 -26.25 -7.13
CA MET A 1 12.91 -25.58 -6.27
C MET A 1 13.71 -26.66 -5.57
N GLU A 2 15.04 -26.57 -5.62
CA GLU A 2 15.91 -27.49 -4.91
C GLU A 2 15.96 -27.10 -3.43
N THR A 3 15.94 -28.09 -2.53
CA THR A 3 16.09 -27.87 -1.10
C THR A 3 17.54 -27.55 -0.75
N PRO A 4 17.81 -26.71 0.28
CA PRO A 4 19.18 -26.43 0.72
C PRO A 4 19.96 -27.69 1.11
N ALA A 5 21.30 -27.60 1.04
CA ALA A 5 22.18 -28.70 1.41
C ALA A 5 22.00 -29.11 2.89
N ILE A 6 22.04 -30.41 3.15
CA ILE A 6 22.04 -30.98 4.50
C ILE A 6 23.49 -31.01 4.98
N VAL A 7 23.79 -30.27 6.06
CA VAL A 7 25.13 -30.12 6.63
C VAL A 7 25.11 -30.39 8.13
N SER A 8 26.29 -30.50 8.74
CA SER A 8 26.41 -30.59 10.20
C SER A 8 25.95 -29.30 10.90
N ARG A 9 25.67 -29.39 12.20
CA ARG A 9 25.31 -28.22 13.03
C ARG A 9 26.43 -27.18 13.07
N GLU A 10 27.68 -27.63 13.07
CA GLU A 10 28.86 -26.76 13.11
C GLU A 10 29.00 -25.96 11.80
N GLU A 11 28.91 -26.63 10.65
CA GLU A 11 28.93 -25.98 9.33
C GLU A 11 27.77 -25.00 9.17
N TRP A 12 26.56 -25.39 9.61
CA TRP A 12 25.41 -24.49 9.62
C TRP A 12 25.66 -23.25 10.49
N LEU A 13 26.22 -23.41 11.69
CA LEU A 13 26.44 -22.30 12.61
C LEU A 13 27.44 -21.31 12.01
N LYS A 14 28.53 -21.81 11.41
CA LYS A 14 29.52 -20.98 10.72
C LYS A 14 28.87 -20.14 9.61
N ALA A 15 28.12 -20.79 8.71
CA ALA A 15 27.42 -20.09 7.63
C ALA A 15 26.37 -19.08 8.17
N ARG A 16 25.66 -19.44 9.25
CA ARG A 16 24.66 -18.58 9.88
C ARG A 16 25.29 -17.33 10.51
N THR A 17 26.45 -17.45 11.13
CA THR A 17 27.16 -16.30 11.71
C THR A 17 27.67 -15.35 10.63
N GLU A 18 28.18 -15.86 9.51
CA GLU A 18 28.57 -15.03 8.35
C GLU A 18 27.36 -14.30 7.74
N LEU A 19 26.18 -14.95 7.70
CA LEU A 19 24.94 -14.30 7.28
C LEU A 19 24.48 -13.21 8.26
N LEU A 20 24.68 -13.41 9.56
CA LEU A 20 24.27 -12.45 10.60
C LEU A 20 24.91 -11.09 10.39
N ASP A 21 26.18 -11.04 9.98
CA ASP A 21 26.88 -9.78 9.73
C ASP A 21 26.19 -8.97 8.63
N LYS A 22 25.77 -9.63 7.55
CA LYS A 22 25.01 -9.02 6.45
C LYS A 22 23.62 -8.55 6.89
N GLU A 23 22.94 -9.33 7.72
CA GLU A 23 21.64 -8.93 8.29
C GLU A 23 21.78 -7.68 9.18
N LYS A 24 22.89 -7.54 9.91
CA LYS A 24 23.18 -6.36 10.71
C LYS A 24 23.54 -5.15 9.86
N GLU A 25 24.24 -5.34 8.74
CA GLU A 25 24.46 -4.27 7.75
C GLU A 25 23.14 -3.76 7.19
N LEU A 26 22.25 -4.66 6.77
CA LEU A 26 20.91 -4.29 6.28
C LEU A 26 20.10 -3.54 7.34
N THR A 27 20.20 -3.95 8.61
CA THR A 27 19.54 -3.26 9.73
C THR A 27 19.98 -1.79 9.79
N ARG A 28 21.30 -1.55 9.81
CA ARG A 28 21.85 -0.17 9.84
C ARG A 28 21.49 0.64 8.60
N ALA A 29 21.53 0.02 7.42
CA ALA A 29 21.15 0.67 6.17
C ALA A 29 19.67 1.07 6.17
N ARG A 30 18.78 0.21 6.71
CA ARG A 30 17.36 0.53 6.86
C ARG A 30 17.13 1.69 7.82
N ASP A 31 17.87 1.74 8.93
CA ASP A 31 17.76 2.84 9.90
C ASP A 31 18.19 4.18 9.26
N ALA A 32 19.31 4.18 8.53
CA ALA A 32 19.79 5.33 7.78
C ALA A 32 18.77 5.80 6.73
N LEU A 33 18.25 4.88 5.90
CA LEU A 33 17.23 5.20 4.90
C LEU A 33 15.94 5.76 5.54
N SER A 34 15.55 5.24 6.71
CA SER A 34 14.39 5.74 7.44
C SER A 34 14.62 7.16 7.97
N ALA A 35 15.85 7.50 8.36
CA ALA A 35 16.23 8.86 8.75
C ALA A 35 16.20 9.82 7.55
N GLU A 36 16.73 9.40 6.40
CA GLU A 36 16.68 10.19 5.16
C GLU A 36 15.24 10.47 4.71
N ARG A 37 14.35 9.48 4.78
CA ARG A 37 12.91 9.68 4.47
C ARG A 37 12.26 10.73 5.36
N ARG A 38 12.60 10.77 6.64
CA ARG A 38 12.09 11.80 7.58
C ARG A 38 12.67 13.19 7.32
N ALA A 39 13.81 13.28 6.63
CA ALA A 39 14.47 14.54 6.32
C ALA A 39 14.06 15.15 4.97
N LEU A 40 13.19 14.48 4.21
CA LEU A 40 12.69 14.99 2.93
C LEU A 40 11.99 16.35 3.11
N PRO A 41 12.12 17.27 2.13
CA PRO A 41 11.32 18.49 2.12
C PRO A 41 9.83 18.14 2.00
N MET A 42 8.98 19.00 2.56
CA MET A 42 7.54 18.80 2.61
C MET A 42 6.84 19.83 1.74
N VAL A 43 5.72 19.45 1.12
CA VAL A 43 4.88 20.32 0.28
C VAL A 43 3.60 20.64 1.03
N GLU A 44 3.28 21.92 1.20
CA GLU A 44 2.02 22.34 1.83
C GLU A 44 0.83 22.03 0.92
N ILE A 45 -0.19 21.40 1.49
CA ILE A 45 -1.43 21.06 0.81
C ILE A 45 -2.48 22.10 1.19
N THR A 46 -2.78 22.99 0.25
CA THR A 46 -3.79 24.05 0.41
C THR A 46 -5.11 23.72 -0.29
N LYS A 47 -5.12 22.69 -1.13
CA LYS A 47 -6.30 22.26 -1.89
C LYS A 47 -7.33 21.61 -0.94
N PRO A 48 -8.60 22.07 -0.96
CA PRO A 48 -9.64 21.55 -0.07
C PRO A 48 -10.23 20.24 -0.62
N TYR A 49 -9.52 19.13 -0.43
CA TYR A 49 -10.03 17.82 -0.81
C TYR A 49 -11.26 17.45 0.01
N VAL A 50 -12.23 16.82 -0.67
CA VAL A 50 -13.46 16.31 -0.08
C VAL A 50 -13.45 14.80 -0.18
N PHE A 51 -13.77 14.15 0.93
CA PHE A 51 -13.90 12.71 1.06
C PHE A 51 -15.27 12.37 1.64
N HIS A 52 -15.74 11.15 1.39
CA HIS A 52 -16.92 10.61 2.06
C HIS A 52 -16.51 9.38 2.87
N GLY A 53 -16.82 9.40 4.16
CA GLY A 53 -16.60 8.27 5.06
C GLY A 53 -17.85 7.94 5.87
N PRO A 54 -17.75 7.00 6.83
CA PRO A 54 -18.89 6.59 7.66
C PRO A 54 -19.51 7.71 8.49
N GLY A 55 -18.75 8.78 8.77
CA GLY A 55 -19.20 9.99 9.47
C GLY A 55 -19.78 11.08 8.56
N GLY A 56 -19.90 10.83 7.25
CA GLY A 56 -20.29 11.81 6.26
C GLY A 56 -19.11 12.41 5.49
N GLU A 57 -19.27 13.66 5.06
CA GLU A 57 -18.24 14.42 4.36
C GLU A 57 -17.06 14.76 5.30
N ALA A 58 -15.84 14.67 4.80
CA ALA A 58 -14.61 14.94 5.54
C ALA A 58 -13.57 15.63 4.64
N GLY A 59 -12.80 16.56 5.20
CA GLY A 59 -11.62 17.12 4.56
C GLY A 59 -10.34 16.32 4.87
N LEU A 60 -9.23 16.62 4.18
CA LEU A 60 -7.95 15.94 4.44
C LEU A 60 -7.49 16.09 5.91
N ALA A 61 -7.73 17.24 6.54
CA ALA A 61 -7.37 17.49 7.93
C ALA A 61 -8.18 16.62 8.91
N ASP A 62 -9.40 16.22 8.55
CA ASP A 62 -10.27 15.38 9.39
C ASP A 62 -9.80 13.93 9.42
N LEU A 63 -9.17 13.44 8.34
CA LEU A 63 -8.58 12.10 8.27
C LEU A 63 -7.45 11.90 9.29
N PHE A 64 -6.87 12.98 9.84
CA PHE A 64 -5.91 12.88 10.93
C PHE A 64 -6.54 12.44 12.24
N GLU A 65 -7.86 12.56 12.40
CA GLU A 65 -8.58 12.26 13.66
C GLU A 65 -7.96 12.94 14.89
N GLY A 66 -7.52 14.19 14.71
CA GLY A 66 -6.87 15.00 15.76
C GLY A 66 -5.39 14.67 16.02
N ARG A 67 -4.79 13.72 15.29
CA ARG A 67 -3.37 13.37 15.40
C ARG A 67 -2.49 14.23 14.51
N ARG A 68 -1.17 14.13 14.68
CA ARG A 68 -0.20 14.95 13.92
C ARG A 68 0.24 14.31 12.62
N GLN A 69 0.16 12.99 12.50
CA GLN A 69 0.61 12.25 11.33
C GLN A 69 -0.55 11.49 10.71
N LEU A 70 -0.58 11.44 9.39
CA LEU A 70 -1.54 10.66 8.63
C LEU A 70 -0.79 9.84 7.58
N ILE A 71 -1.06 8.55 7.57
CA ILE A 71 -0.69 7.65 6.49
C ILE A 71 -1.96 7.36 5.70
N VAL A 72 -1.95 7.72 4.42
CA VAL A 72 -3.00 7.32 3.47
C VAL A 72 -2.47 6.19 2.63
N TYR A 73 -3.15 5.03 2.67
CA TYR A 73 -2.95 3.99 1.67
C TYR A 73 -3.95 4.20 0.53
N HIS A 74 -3.42 4.45 -0.66
CA HIS A 74 -4.21 4.54 -1.89
C HIS A 74 -4.57 3.12 -2.31
N PHE A 75 -5.80 2.74 -2.03
CA PHE A 75 -6.31 1.39 -2.24
C PHE A 75 -7.00 1.32 -3.60
N MET A 76 -6.50 0.44 -4.48
CA MET A 76 -7.06 0.25 -5.82
C MET A 76 -8.43 -0.42 -5.78
N TRP A 77 -9.40 0.15 -6.50
CA TRP A 77 -10.71 -0.42 -6.69
C TRP A 77 -10.86 -1.02 -8.08
N VAL A 78 -11.39 -2.25 -8.18
CA VAL A 78 -11.65 -2.92 -9.45
C VAL A 78 -13.12 -2.68 -9.80
N ARG A 79 -13.36 -1.79 -10.77
CA ARG A 79 -14.70 -1.31 -11.12
C ARG A 79 -15.57 -2.42 -11.72
N GLU A 80 -14.97 -3.31 -12.50
CA GLU A 80 -15.64 -4.38 -13.23
C GLU A 80 -16.29 -5.39 -12.27
N SER A 81 -15.61 -5.71 -11.17
CA SER A 81 -16.11 -6.62 -10.15
C SER A 81 -16.77 -5.89 -8.97
N ASP A 82 -16.64 -4.57 -8.90
CA ASP A 82 -17.03 -3.74 -7.75
C ASP A 82 -16.45 -4.29 -6.42
N GLU A 83 -15.16 -4.57 -6.44
CA GLU A 83 -14.40 -5.16 -5.33
C GLU A 83 -13.03 -4.48 -5.18
N GLY A 84 -12.42 -4.64 -4.01
CA GLY A 84 -11.05 -4.21 -3.81
C GLY A 84 -10.05 -5.08 -4.57
N CYS A 85 -8.98 -4.47 -5.10
CA CYS A 85 -7.89 -5.20 -5.75
C CYS A 85 -7.29 -6.25 -4.80
N THR A 86 -6.95 -7.43 -5.31
CA THR A 86 -6.42 -8.54 -4.50
C THR A 86 -5.10 -8.20 -3.83
N SER A 87 -4.18 -7.48 -4.49
CA SER A 87 -2.91 -7.07 -3.90
C SER A 87 -3.08 -6.04 -2.78
N CYS A 88 -3.98 -5.07 -2.97
CA CYS A 88 -4.32 -4.08 -1.95
C CYS A 88 -4.99 -4.76 -0.75
N SER A 89 -5.91 -5.69 -1.02
CA SER A 89 -6.60 -6.46 0.01
C SER A 89 -5.62 -7.30 0.82
N PHE A 90 -4.70 -7.98 0.14
CA PHE A 90 -3.64 -8.74 0.78
C PHE A 90 -2.76 -7.84 1.66
N LEU A 91 -2.49 -6.59 1.27
CA LEU A 91 -1.77 -5.66 2.14
C LEU A 91 -2.58 -5.31 3.39
N VAL A 92 -3.87 -4.98 3.25
CA VAL A 92 -4.71 -4.58 4.38
C VAL A 92 -4.93 -5.73 5.36
N ASP A 93 -4.89 -6.99 4.91
CA ASP A 93 -4.90 -8.16 5.79
C ASP A 93 -3.72 -8.21 6.79
N HIS A 94 -2.65 -7.44 6.55
CA HIS A 94 -1.51 -7.31 7.45
C HIS A 94 -1.59 -6.09 8.36
N VAL A 95 -2.62 -5.26 8.23
CA VAL A 95 -2.85 -4.14 9.15
C VAL A 95 -3.34 -4.70 10.48
N GLY A 96 -2.47 -4.64 11.48
CA GLY A 96 -2.75 -5.08 12.84
C GLY A 96 -3.48 -4.02 13.67
N ASP A 97 -3.28 -4.09 14.97
CA ASP A 97 -3.87 -3.15 15.93
C ASP A 97 -3.32 -1.73 15.75
N LEU A 98 -4.20 -0.79 15.45
CA LEU A 98 -3.84 0.61 15.20
C LEU A 98 -3.51 1.39 16.48
N ARG A 99 -3.78 0.86 17.68
CA ARG A 99 -3.55 1.58 18.95
C ARG A 99 -2.10 2.04 19.11
N HIS A 100 -1.13 1.25 18.65
CA HIS A 100 0.29 1.62 18.72
C HIS A 100 0.65 2.78 17.79
N LEU A 101 0.04 2.85 16.60
CA LEU A 101 0.19 4.00 15.69
C LEU A 101 -0.50 5.24 16.27
N ASN A 102 -1.72 5.04 16.78
CA ASN A 102 -2.53 6.11 17.33
C ASN A 102 -1.89 6.76 18.56
N ASP A 103 -1.28 5.96 19.45
CA ASP A 103 -0.50 6.42 20.61
C ASP A 103 0.78 7.16 20.18
N SER A 104 1.30 6.85 18.99
CA SER A 104 2.42 7.55 18.34
C SER A 104 1.95 8.70 17.42
N GLU A 105 0.83 9.35 17.77
CA GLU A 105 0.24 10.48 17.03
C GLU A 105 0.06 10.23 15.52
N THR A 106 -0.23 8.98 15.10
CA THR A 106 -0.34 8.61 13.68
C THR A 106 -1.65 7.91 13.39
N THR A 107 -2.41 8.42 12.42
CA THR A 107 -3.60 7.76 11.86
C THR A 107 -3.22 7.01 10.58
N LEU A 108 -3.76 5.81 10.37
CA LEU A 108 -3.73 5.09 9.11
C LEU A 108 -5.14 5.06 8.52
N ALA A 109 -5.30 5.54 7.29
CA ALA A 109 -6.56 5.51 6.55
C ALA A 109 -6.37 4.92 5.15
N LEU A 110 -7.40 4.25 4.66
CA LEU A 110 -7.51 3.83 3.28
C LEU A 110 -8.29 4.88 2.49
N VAL A 111 -7.89 5.13 1.24
CA VAL A 111 -8.64 5.97 0.30
C VAL A 111 -8.80 5.22 -1.02
N SER A 112 -10.02 5.17 -1.54
CA SER A 112 -10.32 4.60 -2.86
C SER A 112 -11.21 5.54 -3.67
N ARG A 113 -10.94 5.60 -4.98
CA ARG A 113 -11.79 6.29 -5.95
C ARG A 113 -12.98 5.41 -6.35
N ALA A 114 -13.88 5.16 -5.40
CA ALA A 114 -15.05 4.31 -5.57
C ALA A 114 -16.22 4.79 -4.70
N PRO A 115 -17.48 4.51 -5.09
CA PRO A 115 -18.64 4.90 -4.28
C PRO A 115 -18.55 4.36 -2.85
N LEU A 116 -18.85 5.21 -1.85
CA LEU A 116 -18.82 4.83 -0.44
C LEU A 116 -19.64 3.55 -0.12
N PRO A 117 -20.86 3.34 -0.67
CA PRO A 117 -21.62 2.11 -0.41
C PRO A 117 -20.89 0.83 -0.86
N SER A 118 -20.12 0.91 -1.95
CA SER A 118 -19.31 -0.21 -2.44
C SER A 118 -18.15 -0.51 -1.51
N ILE A 119 -17.44 0.55 -1.08
CA ILE A 119 -16.36 0.46 -0.09
C ILE A 119 -16.87 -0.17 1.21
N GLU A 120 -17.99 0.31 1.76
CA GLU A 120 -18.53 -0.18 3.04
C GLU A 120 -19.01 -1.62 2.97
N ARG A 121 -19.57 -2.04 1.83
CA ARG A 121 -19.95 -3.43 1.59
C ARG A 121 -18.74 -4.34 1.60
N PHE A 122 -17.69 -3.97 0.87
CA PHE A 122 -16.46 -4.76 0.77
C PHE A 122 -15.68 -4.76 2.09
N ARG A 123 -15.53 -3.61 2.75
CA ARG A 123 -14.91 -3.51 4.07
C ARG A 123 -15.59 -4.42 5.10
N ARG A 124 -16.93 -4.46 5.12
CA ARG A 124 -17.68 -5.37 6.00
C ARG A 124 -17.43 -6.83 5.68
N ARG A 125 -17.40 -7.19 4.39
CA ARG A 125 -17.07 -8.56 3.95
C ARG A 125 -15.67 -8.97 4.41
N MET A 126 -14.69 -8.07 4.30
CA MET A 126 -13.30 -8.32 4.73
C MET A 126 -13.07 -8.16 6.24
N GLY A 127 -14.08 -7.72 7.02
CA GLY A 127 -13.96 -7.56 8.47
C GLY A 127 -12.91 -6.54 8.94
N TRP A 128 -12.45 -5.62 8.08
CA TRP A 128 -11.40 -4.68 8.43
C TRP A 128 -11.92 -3.48 9.25
N GLN A 129 -11.13 -3.10 10.25
CA GLN A 129 -11.47 -2.01 11.17
C GLN A 129 -10.82 -0.67 10.81
N VAL A 130 -9.87 -0.66 9.87
CA VAL A 130 -9.20 0.56 9.42
C VAL A 130 -10.20 1.55 8.80
N PRO A 131 -10.10 2.86 9.10
CA PRO A 131 -10.89 3.89 8.42
C PRO A 131 -10.68 3.82 6.89
N TRP A 132 -11.78 3.91 6.14
CA TRP A 132 -11.74 3.87 4.69
C TRP A 132 -12.68 4.94 4.13
N TYR A 133 -12.12 5.82 3.31
CA TYR A 133 -12.81 6.95 2.72
C TYR A 133 -12.90 6.82 1.21
N SER A 134 -14.00 7.31 0.66
CA SER A 134 -14.19 7.51 -0.77
C SER A 134 -13.65 8.87 -1.18
N SER A 135 -12.86 8.90 -2.24
CA SER A 135 -12.47 10.10 -2.99
C SER A 135 -13.20 10.20 -4.34
N ASP A 136 -14.29 9.44 -4.50
CA ASP A 136 -15.01 9.36 -5.77
C ASP A 136 -15.55 10.73 -6.20
N GLY A 137 -15.41 11.04 -7.49
CA GLY A 137 -15.72 12.37 -8.03
C GLY A 137 -14.71 13.48 -7.69
N GLY A 138 -13.74 13.23 -6.81
CA GLY A 138 -12.65 14.14 -6.49
C GLY A 138 -11.37 13.87 -7.27
N ASP A 139 -10.38 14.74 -7.10
CA ASP A 139 -9.10 14.67 -7.81
C ASP A 139 -7.90 14.25 -6.94
N PHE A 140 -8.13 13.99 -5.65
CA PHE A 140 -7.09 13.60 -4.69
C PHE A 140 -6.17 12.49 -5.21
N ASN A 141 -6.72 11.38 -5.72
CA ASN A 141 -5.89 10.27 -6.19
C ASN A 141 -5.05 10.63 -7.42
N TYR A 142 -5.52 11.52 -8.29
CA TYR A 142 -4.75 11.97 -9.46
C TYR A 142 -3.60 12.89 -9.05
N ASP A 143 -3.83 13.80 -8.09
CA ASP A 143 -2.79 14.71 -7.57
C ASP A 143 -1.65 13.97 -6.85
N PHE A 144 -1.92 12.75 -6.36
CA PHE A 144 -0.90 11.86 -5.80
C PHE A 144 -0.52 10.70 -6.74
N HIS A 145 -0.88 10.78 -8.03
CA HIS A 145 -0.52 9.80 -9.07
C HIS A 145 -0.82 8.35 -8.68
N ALA A 146 -1.93 8.16 -7.94
CA ALA A 146 -2.51 6.87 -7.57
C ALA A 146 -3.78 6.56 -8.38
N SER A 147 -4.18 7.46 -9.29
CA SER A 147 -5.12 7.24 -10.37
C SER A 147 -4.58 7.93 -11.61
N ASN A 148 -4.80 7.34 -12.78
CA ASN A 148 -4.31 7.88 -14.05
C ASN A 148 -5.48 8.17 -14.98
N ASP A 149 -5.56 9.43 -15.42
CA ASP A 149 -6.45 9.89 -16.49
C ASP A 149 -5.87 11.19 -17.06
N GLU A 150 -5.36 11.14 -18.30
CA GLU A 150 -4.75 12.30 -18.97
C GLU A 150 -5.70 13.50 -19.11
N ALA A 151 -7.02 13.29 -19.03
CA ALA A 151 -7.98 14.38 -19.03
C ALA A 151 -8.00 15.18 -17.70
N VAL A 152 -7.47 14.61 -16.62
CA VAL A 152 -7.45 15.20 -15.27
C VAL A 152 -6.04 15.65 -14.90
N ALA A 153 -5.05 14.77 -15.03
CA ALA A 153 -3.64 15.04 -14.70
C ALA A 153 -2.70 14.25 -15.64
N PRO A 154 -1.45 14.70 -15.84
CA PRO A 154 -0.46 13.92 -16.58
C PRO A 154 -0.31 12.52 -15.98
N VAL A 155 -0.28 11.51 -16.85
CA VAL A 155 -0.06 10.13 -16.42
C VAL A 155 1.34 9.99 -15.84
N GLU A 156 1.37 9.65 -14.57
CA GLU A 156 2.56 9.33 -13.81
C GLU A 156 2.24 8.19 -12.86
N TYR A 157 3.21 7.33 -12.59
CA TYR A 157 3.12 6.39 -11.49
C TYR A 157 4.51 6.07 -10.99
N ASN A 158 4.69 6.13 -9.67
CA ASN A 158 5.99 5.89 -9.04
C ASN A 158 7.11 6.78 -9.64
N TYR A 159 6.81 8.06 -9.85
CA TYR A 159 7.72 9.08 -10.42
C TYR A 159 8.22 8.75 -11.83
N MET A 160 7.46 7.96 -12.58
CA MET A 160 7.71 7.65 -13.99
C MET A 160 6.56 8.21 -14.83
N ASP A 161 6.92 8.98 -15.86
CA ASP A 161 5.97 9.43 -16.86
C ASP A 161 5.43 8.27 -17.71
N LYS A 162 4.39 8.55 -18.48
CA LYS A 162 3.75 7.59 -19.39
C LYS A 162 4.74 6.88 -20.32
N ALA A 163 5.63 7.63 -20.97
CA ALA A 163 6.59 7.07 -21.92
C ALA A 163 7.53 6.06 -21.23
N THR A 164 7.98 6.38 -20.02
CA THR A 164 8.82 5.50 -19.21
C THR A 164 8.05 4.26 -18.75
N LEU A 165 6.78 4.41 -18.36
CA LEU A 165 5.91 3.28 -17.99
C LEU A 165 5.74 2.32 -19.18
N GLU A 166 5.42 2.84 -20.36
CA GLU A 166 5.26 2.06 -21.58
C GLU A 166 6.57 1.35 -21.98
N ALA A 167 7.70 2.05 -21.94
CA ALA A 167 9.02 1.48 -22.25
C ALA A 167 9.42 0.34 -21.30
N LYS A 168 8.92 0.37 -20.06
CA LYS A 168 9.16 -0.69 -19.04
C LYS A 168 8.10 -1.81 -19.07
N GLY A 169 7.16 -1.77 -20.01
CA GLY A 169 6.08 -2.75 -20.09
C GLY A 169 5.02 -2.62 -18.99
N LEU A 170 4.98 -1.48 -18.28
CA LEU A 170 4.03 -1.18 -17.22
C LEU A 170 2.73 -0.56 -17.77
N HIS A 171 2.24 -1.09 -18.90
CA HIS A 171 1.13 -0.53 -19.66
C HIS A 171 -0.15 -0.35 -18.84
N PHE A 172 -0.39 -1.21 -17.83
CA PHE A 172 -1.52 -1.08 -16.91
C PHE A 172 -1.58 0.31 -16.26
N PHE A 173 -0.44 0.83 -15.78
CA PHE A 173 -0.39 2.14 -15.13
C PHE A 173 -0.34 3.30 -16.13
N ALA A 174 -0.10 3.03 -17.42
CA ALA A 174 -0.08 4.05 -18.47
C ALA A 174 -1.48 4.36 -19.05
N GLN A 175 -2.50 3.61 -18.64
CA GLN A 175 -3.85 3.70 -19.18
C GLN A 175 -4.76 4.61 -18.34
N ASN A 176 -5.66 5.32 -19.02
CA ASN A 176 -6.67 6.13 -18.36
C ASN A 176 -7.69 5.26 -17.61
N GLY A 177 -8.20 5.80 -16.51
CA GLY A 177 -9.18 5.15 -15.65
C GLY A 177 -8.59 4.11 -14.69
N GLN A 178 -7.29 3.80 -14.81
CA GLN A 178 -6.62 2.82 -13.96
C GLN A 178 -6.16 3.46 -12.65
N ASP A 179 -6.39 2.74 -11.56
CA ASP A 179 -5.89 3.10 -10.24
C ASP A 179 -4.56 2.39 -10.00
N GLY A 180 -3.62 3.08 -9.37
CA GLY A 180 -2.39 2.53 -8.83
C GLY A 180 -2.45 2.47 -7.32
N HIS A 181 -1.75 1.52 -6.71
CA HIS A 181 -1.64 1.48 -5.25
C HIS A 181 -0.40 2.23 -4.78
N GLY A 182 -0.49 2.79 -3.60
CA GLY A 182 0.60 3.55 -3.02
C GLY A 182 0.30 3.93 -1.59
N LEU A 183 1.28 4.61 -1.00
CA LEU A 183 1.19 5.13 0.35
C LEU A 183 1.70 6.55 0.33
N SER A 184 0.95 7.47 0.91
CA SER A 184 1.35 8.86 1.14
C SER A 184 1.36 9.16 2.63
N VAL A 185 2.32 9.96 3.08
CA VAL A 185 2.48 10.37 4.47
C VAL A 185 2.33 11.89 4.56
N PHE A 186 1.52 12.32 5.50
CA PHE A 186 1.23 13.72 5.76
C PHE A 186 1.55 14.08 7.21
N LEU A 187 1.97 15.33 7.40
CA LEU A 187 2.17 15.95 8.70
C LEU A 187 1.19 17.11 8.86
N ARG A 188 0.58 17.24 10.03
CA ARG A 188 -0.25 18.37 10.42
C ARG A 188 0.48 19.23 11.44
N ASP A 189 0.55 20.53 11.18
CA ASP A 189 1.07 21.55 12.07
C ASP A 189 0.04 22.67 12.23
N GLY A 190 -0.67 22.66 13.36
CA GLY A 190 -1.89 23.46 13.56
C GLY A 190 -2.96 23.11 12.51
N ASP A 191 -3.36 24.11 11.71
CA ASP A 191 -4.34 23.95 10.64
C ASP A 191 -3.71 23.65 9.27
N ARG A 192 -2.37 23.63 9.19
CA ARG A 192 -1.64 23.38 7.95
C ARG A 192 -1.35 21.89 7.78
N VAL A 193 -1.49 21.39 6.56
CA VAL A 193 -1.21 20.01 6.19
C VAL A 193 -0.07 19.99 5.18
N PHE A 194 0.88 19.09 5.37
CA PHE A 194 2.01 18.93 4.48
C PHE A 194 2.11 17.49 4.00
N HIS A 195 2.29 17.29 2.70
CA HIS A 195 2.74 16.03 2.14
C HIS A 195 4.24 15.89 2.34
N THR A 196 4.68 14.75 2.86
CA THR A 196 6.07 14.53 3.28
C THR A 196 6.75 13.40 2.53
N TYR A 197 5.99 12.39 2.11
CA TYR A 197 6.53 11.20 1.47
C TYR A 197 5.44 10.46 0.69
N SER A 198 5.80 9.88 -0.46
CA SER A 198 4.99 8.86 -1.13
C SER A 198 5.84 7.68 -1.57
N THR A 199 5.22 6.51 -1.67
CA THR A 199 5.83 5.33 -2.28
C THR A 199 4.78 4.45 -2.93
N TYR A 200 5.14 3.80 -4.04
CA TYR A 200 4.22 3.08 -4.91
C TYR A 200 4.81 1.73 -5.31
N GLY A 201 4.04 0.91 -6.04
CA GLY A 201 4.52 -0.36 -6.57
C GLY A 201 5.02 -1.29 -5.46
N ARG A 202 6.31 -1.62 -5.45
CA ARG A 202 6.91 -2.47 -4.42
C ARG A 202 7.25 -1.75 -3.12
N GLY A 203 7.17 -0.42 -3.07
CA GLY A 203 7.50 0.38 -1.89
C GLY A 203 6.72 -0.03 -0.62
N PRO A 204 5.39 -0.21 -0.70
CA PRO A 204 4.59 -0.70 0.42
C PRO A 204 4.82 -2.17 0.81
N GLU A 205 5.63 -2.96 0.08
CA GLU A 205 5.84 -4.40 0.40
C GLU A 205 6.41 -4.64 1.80
N VAL A 206 7.08 -3.65 2.40
CA VAL A 206 7.57 -3.75 3.79
C VAL A 206 6.44 -4.01 4.79
N LEU A 207 5.20 -3.63 4.45
CA LEU A 207 4.00 -3.86 5.25
C LEU A 207 3.45 -5.28 5.10
N LEU A 208 3.93 -6.08 4.15
CA LEU A 208 3.47 -7.44 3.89
C LEU A 208 4.14 -8.43 4.86
N GLY A 209 3.53 -8.61 6.03
CA GLY A 209 3.98 -9.59 7.03
C GLY A 209 4.19 -11.00 6.47
N THR A 210 3.32 -11.48 5.58
CA THR A 210 3.47 -12.80 4.93
C THR A 210 4.76 -12.90 4.14
N TYR A 211 5.13 -11.89 3.36
CA TYR A 211 6.41 -11.88 2.65
C TYR A 211 7.59 -11.85 3.60
N ASN A 212 7.51 -11.06 4.67
CA ASN A 212 8.56 -11.03 5.69
C ASN A 212 8.72 -12.41 6.36
N TYR A 213 7.64 -13.14 6.63
CA TYR A 213 7.74 -14.52 7.13
C TYR A 213 8.32 -15.48 6.10
N LEU A 214 7.86 -15.42 4.84
CA LEU A 214 8.29 -16.31 3.78
C LEU A 214 9.77 -16.12 3.43
N ASP A 215 10.31 -14.91 3.52
CA ASP A 215 11.73 -14.61 3.27
C ASP A 215 12.67 -15.26 4.30
N PHE A 216 12.17 -15.66 5.48
CA PHE A 216 12.93 -16.47 6.43
C PHE A 216 12.88 -17.98 6.14
N THR A 217 12.02 -18.42 5.21
CA THR A 217 11.84 -19.83 4.90
C THR A 217 12.69 -20.28 3.71
N PRO A 218 13.14 -21.55 3.66
CA PRO A 218 13.96 -22.04 2.56
C PRO A 218 13.22 -22.11 1.21
N LEU A 219 11.88 -22.08 1.21
CA LEU A 219 11.07 -22.07 -0.01
C LEU A 219 10.78 -20.65 -0.52
N GLY A 220 11.11 -19.62 0.28
CA GLY A 220 10.90 -18.22 -0.06
C GLY A 220 9.44 -17.88 -0.43
N ARG A 221 9.30 -16.78 -1.16
CA ARG A 221 8.03 -16.34 -1.74
C ARG A 221 7.68 -17.23 -2.93
N GLN A 222 6.58 -17.96 -2.82
CA GLN A 222 6.16 -18.93 -3.85
C GLN A 222 5.21 -18.33 -4.90
N ARG A 223 4.70 -17.12 -4.66
CA ARG A 223 3.71 -16.43 -5.49
C ARG A 223 3.95 -14.92 -5.43
N HIS A 224 3.57 -14.23 -6.49
CA HIS A 224 3.50 -12.77 -6.53
C HIS A 224 2.27 -12.26 -5.75
N VAL A 225 2.28 -11.00 -5.33
CA VAL A 225 1.29 -10.45 -4.40
C VAL A 225 -0.11 -10.44 -5.01
N SER A 226 -0.18 -10.19 -6.33
CA SER A 226 -1.41 -10.22 -7.12
C SER A 226 -2.01 -11.61 -7.31
N GLN A 227 -1.27 -12.69 -6.98
CA GLN A 227 -1.72 -14.08 -7.12
C GLN A 227 -2.35 -14.63 -5.83
N PHE A 228 -2.33 -13.88 -4.72
CA PHE A 228 -3.09 -14.23 -3.53
C PHE A 228 -4.56 -13.84 -3.73
N PRO A 229 -5.53 -14.72 -3.43
CA PRO A 229 -6.93 -14.37 -3.47
C PRO A 229 -7.30 -13.44 -2.30
N HIS A 230 -8.50 -12.88 -2.31
CA HIS A 230 -9.10 -12.33 -1.09
C HIS A 230 -9.12 -13.40 0.02
N HIS A 231 -8.97 -12.98 1.27
CA HIS A 231 -8.78 -13.92 2.38
C HIS A 231 -9.93 -14.89 2.65
N ASP A 232 -11.11 -14.61 2.11
CA ASP A 232 -12.34 -15.38 2.26
C ASP A 232 -12.56 -16.34 1.08
N ARG A 233 -11.65 -16.36 0.11
CA ARG A 233 -11.68 -17.20 -1.10
C ARG A 233 -10.59 -18.26 -1.13
N TYR A 234 -9.84 -18.45 -0.05
CA TYR A 234 -8.91 -19.59 0.05
C TYR A 234 -9.71 -20.90 0.13
N GLY A 235 -9.36 -21.88 -0.71
CA GLY A 235 -10.03 -23.18 -0.76
C GLY A 235 -11.19 -23.27 -1.74
N ASP A 236 -11.63 -22.14 -2.31
CA ASP A 236 -12.47 -22.14 -3.52
C ASP A 236 -11.61 -22.55 -4.72
N THR A 237 -11.39 -23.85 -4.90
CA THR A 237 -10.94 -24.37 -6.19
C THR A 237 -12.10 -24.20 -7.16
N GLY A 238 -12.11 -23.09 -7.89
CA GLY A 238 -13.17 -22.74 -8.84
C GLY A 238 -13.55 -23.92 -9.75
N ALA A 239 -14.66 -24.57 -9.43
CA ALA A 239 -15.45 -25.25 -10.42
C ALA A 239 -16.07 -24.16 -11.30
N GLY A 240 -15.38 -23.79 -12.38
CA GLY A 240 -15.93 -22.99 -13.46
C GLY A 240 -15.29 -21.61 -13.64
N ALA A 241 -14.13 -21.57 -14.29
CA ALA A 241 -13.75 -20.45 -15.15
C ALA A 241 -12.81 -20.97 -16.26
N CYS A 242 -13.33 -21.88 -17.08
CA CYS A 242 -12.84 -22.03 -18.45
C CYS A 242 -13.45 -20.89 -19.26
N CYS A 243 -12.66 -19.92 -19.68
CA CYS A 243 -12.89 -19.15 -20.90
C CYS A 243 -11.53 -18.79 -21.49
N HIS A 244 -11.37 -19.20 -22.75
CA HIS A 244 -10.25 -18.92 -23.65
C HIS A 244 -10.15 -17.44 -24.02
#